data_AF-A0A947NNZ7-F1
#
_entry.id   AF-A0A947NNZ7-F1
#
_cell.length_a   1.000
_cell.length_b   1.000
_cell.length_c   1.000
_cell.angle_alpha   90.00
_cell.angle_beta   90.00
_cell.angle_gamma   90.00
#
_symmetry.space_group_name_H-M   'P 1'
#
loop_
_entity.id
_entity.type
_entity.pdbx_description
1 polymer ?
#
loop_
_entity_poly.entity_id
_entity_poly.type
_entity_poly.pdbx_seq_one_letter_code
_entity_poly.pdbx_strand_id
1 'polypeptide(L)'
;MSNLEKIKNAVIRGELDQIELLVKAAQEEKIPVKQILDLGLIAGMRSVGDCFKRNEVFIPEVMISAKAMQTGLKLIEPLLIGEQHKSAGLIVIGTVKGDLHDIGKNLVSMMLKGAGFEIIDLGIDVSPESFIAKVDQTKAKVVAMSALITTSMPFMSKTIALLKEKGLPVKTMVGGAPVTQQFAEEIGADGYAADAARSVDLALELYK
;
A
#
# COMPACT_ATOMS: atom_id res chain seq x y z
N MET A 1 -1.27 14.25 -26.33
CA MET A 1 -1.57 13.37 -25.18
C MET A 1 -1.26 14.13 -23.90
N SER A 2 -2.18 14.15 -22.93
CA SER A 2 -1.94 14.70 -21.59
C SER A 2 -0.76 14.00 -20.92
N ASN A 3 -0.02 14.69 -20.05
CA ASN A 3 1.08 14.07 -19.29
C ASN A 3 0.60 12.89 -18.44
N LEU A 4 -0.64 12.91 -17.95
CA LEU A 4 -1.23 11.77 -17.23
C LEU A 4 -1.33 10.51 -18.10
N GLU A 5 -1.77 10.64 -19.36
CA GLU A 5 -1.81 9.52 -20.30
C GLU A 5 -0.39 9.05 -20.69
N LYS A 6 0.58 9.96 -20.77
CA LYS A 6 1.99 9.56 -20.98
C LYS A 6 2.53 8.77 -19.79
N ILE A 7 2.27 9.21 -18.56
CA ILE A 7 2.70 8.50 -17.33
C ILE A 7 2.08 7.10 -17.30
N LYS A 8 0.78 6.99 -17.56
CA LYS A 8 0.07 5.72 -17.68
C LYS A 8 0.73 4.79 -18.70
N ASN A 9 1.02 5.30 -19.91
CA ASN A 9 1.68 4.51 -20.95
C ASN A 9 3.11 4.12 -20.59
N ALA A 10 3.86 5.00 -19.91
CA ALA A 10 5.20 4.70 -19.44
C ALA A 10 5.19 3.58 -18.39
N VAL A 11 4.18 3.54 -17.49
CA VAL A 11 4.00 2.38 -16.58
C VAL A 11 3.69 1.10 -17.36
N ILE A 12 2.75 1.16 -18.32
CA ILE A 12 2.38 -0.01 -19.13
C ILE A 12 3.58 -0.59 -19.87
N ARG A 13 4.44 0.28 -20.41
CA ARG A 13 5.64 -0.13 -21.17
C ARG A 13 6.87 -0.38 -20.30
N GLY A 14 6.82 -0.06 -19.01
CA GLY A 14 7.96 -0.21 -18.11
C GLY A 14 9.09 0.79 -18.37
N GLU A 15 8.79 1.97 -18.90
CA GLU A 15 9.76 3.01 -19.28
C GLU A 15 10.22 3.82 -18.05
N LEU A 16 11.17 3.28 -17.28
CA LEU A 16 11.69 3.86 -16.03
C LEU A 16 12.17 5.31 -16.19
N ASP A 17 13.01 5.55 -17.20
CA ASP A 17 13.61 6.87 -17.45
C ASP A 17 12.55 7.92 -17.82
N GLN A 18 11.49 7.49 -18.52
CA GLN A 18 10.39 8.37 -18.90
C GLN A 18 9.50 8.73 -17.72
N ILE A 19 9.29 7.80 -16.77
CA ILE A 19 8.49 8.07 -15.57
C ILE A 19 9.04 9.27 -14.81
N GLU A 20 10.37 9.36 -14.63
CA GLU A 20 10.96 10.47 -13.91
C GLU A 20 10.72 11.82 -14.59
N LEU A 21 10.96 11.89 -15.90
CA LEU A 21 10.74 13.10 -16.69
C LEU A 21 9.26 13.51 -16.70
N LEU A 22 8.36 12.56 -16.88
CA LEU A 22 6.93 12.82 -17.00
C LEU A 22 6.29 13.22 -15.67
N VAL A 23 6.72 12.61 -14.56
CA VAL A 23 6.25 13.00 -13.22
C VAL A 23 6.73 14.42 -12.88
N LYS A 24 7.99 14.77 -13.19
CA LYS A 24 8.50 16.14 -13.01
C LYS A 24 7.77 17.15 -13.88
N ALA A 25 7.54 16.84 -15.16
CA ALA A 25 6.78 17.70 -16.06
C ALA A 25 5.34 17.93 -15.56
N ALA A 26 4.68 16.88 -15.07
CA ALA A 26 3.35 17.00 -14.46
C ALA A 26 3.35 17.89 -13.20
N GLN A 27 4.44 17.88 -12.43
CA GLN A 27 4.61 18.79 -11.28
C GLN A 27 4.78 20.24 -11.71
N GLU A 28 5.59 20.51 -12.75
CA GLU A 28 5.78 21.86 -13.30
C GLU A 28 4.47 22.45 -13.84
N GLU A 29 3.63 21.60 -14.44
CA GLU A 29 2.28 21.94 -14.88
C GLU A 29 1.26 22.09 -13.73
N LYS A 30 1.71 21.94 -12.48
CA LYS A 30 0.88 22.00 -11.26
C LYS A 30 -0.30 21.02 -11.29
N ILE A 31 -0.13 19.88 -11.96
CA ILE A 31 -1.12 18.81 -11.93
C ILE A 31 -1.21 18.30 -10.48
N PRO A 32 -2.42 18.18 -9.89
CA PRO A 32 -2.55 17.68 -8.54
C PRO A 32 -1.92 16.30 -8.38
N VAL A 33 -1.13 16.09 -7.32
CA VAL A 33 -0.41 14.82 -7.07
C VAL A 33 -1.36 13.62 -7.08
N LYS A 34 -2.58 13.80 -6.55
CA LYS A 34 -3.63 12.78 -6.58
C LYS A 34 -4.01 12.35 -8.01
N GLN A 35 -4.05 13.28 -8.97
CA GLN A 35 -4.33 12.95 -10.37
C GLN A 35 -3.16 12.19 -11.02
N ILE A 36 -1.92 12.56 -10.71
CA ILE A 36 -0.71 11.85 -11.17
C ILE A 36 -0.75 10.38 -10.69
N LEU A 37 -1.11 10.19 -9.43
CA LEU A 37 -1.29 8.88 -8.82
C LEU A 37 -2.44 8.08 -9.46
N ASP A 38 -3.66 8.61 -9.40
CA ASP A 38 -4.88 7.86 -9.74
C ASP A 38 -5.00 7.62 -11.25
N LEU A 39 -4.78 8.66 -12.07
CA LEU A 39 -5.01 8.63 -13.51
C LEU A 39 -3.76 8.28 -14.32
N GLY A 40 -2.57 8.39 -13.71
CA GLY A 40 -1.31 8.00 -14.32
C GLY A 40 -0.86 6.63 -13.81
N LEU A 41 -0.28 6.61 -12.62
CA LEU A 41 0.43 5.45 -12.07
C LEU A 41 -0.50 4.25 -11.82
N ILE A 42 -1.58 4.43 -11.05
CA ILE A 42 -2.54 3.38 -10.72
C ILE A 42 -3.27 2.90 -11.98
N ALA A 43 -3.73 3.82 -12.83
CA ALA A 43 -4.38 3.48 -14.10
C ALA A 43 -3.48 2.64 -15.02
N GLY A 44 -2.18 2.95 -15.07
CA GLY A 44 -1.19 2.19 -15.83
C GLY A 44 -1.05 0.76 -15.28
N MET A 45 -0.85 0.62 -13.98
CA MET A 45 -0.70 -0.69 -13.35
C MET A 45 -1.98 -1.54 -13.46
N ARG A 46 -3.16 -0.91 -13.37
CA ARG A 46 -4.44 -1.58 -13.60
C ARG A 46 -4.54 -2.15 -15.02
N SER A 47 -4.12 -1.37 -16.01
CA SER A 47 -4.12 -1.79 -17.42
C SER A 47 -3.21 -3.00 -17.62
N VAL A 48 -2.02 -3.01 -17.01
CA VAL A 48 -1.09 -4.16 -17.02
C VAL A 48 -1.73 -5.39 -16.38
N GLY A 49 -2.40 -5.23 -15.24
CA GLY A 49 -3.13 -6.32 -14.58
C GLY A 49 -4.24 -6.90 -15.46
N ASP A 50 -4.96 -6.06 -16.20
CA ASP A 50 -6.01 -6.51 -17.12
C ASP A 50 -5.43 -7.20 -18.36
N CYS A 51 -4.31 -6.72 -18.91
CA CYS A 51 -3.57 -7.42 -19.97
C CYS A 51 -3.09 -8.79 -19.50
N PHE A 52 -2.55 -8.88 -18.27
CA PHE A 52 -2.07 -10.14 -17.70
C PHE A 52 -3.20 -11.16 -17.55
N LYS A 53 -4.38 -10.73 -17.06
CA LYS A 53 -5.58 -11.60 -16.98
C LYS A 53 -6.05 -12.11 -18.34
N ARG A 54 -5.83 -11.34 -19.41
CA ARG A 54 -6.14 -11.72 -20.80
C ARG A 54 -5.00 -12.50 -21.48
N ASN A 55 -3.92 -12.83 -20.76
CA ASN A 55 -2.71 -13.47 -21.29
C ASN A 55 -2.03 -12.68 -22.42
N GLU A 56 -2.14 -11.35 -22.39
CA GLU A 56 -1.49 -10.46 -23.38
C GLU A 56 -0.06 -10.08 -23.00
N VAL A 57 0.30 -10.20 -21.71
CA VAL A 57 1.63 -9.93 -21.17
C VAL A 57 2.01 -11.05 -20.19
N PHE A 58 3.31 -11.28 -20.00
CA PHE A 58 3.81 -12.30 -19.10
C PHE A 58 4.46 -11.67 -17.85
N ILE A 59 4.94 -12.53 -16.96
CA ILE A 59 5.55 -12.12 -15.69
C ILE A 59 6.73 -11.14 -15.90
N PRO A 60 7.64 -11.32 -16.88
CA PRO A 60 8.72 -10.36 -17.12
C PRO A 60 8.23 -8.94 -17.39
N GLU A 61 7.22 -8.77 -18.24
CA GLU A 61 6.65 -7.46 -18.57
C GLU A 61 5.99 -6.82 -17.35
N VAL A 62 5.21 -7.60 -16.59
CA VAL A 62 4.59 -7.14 -15.33
C VAL A 62 5.63 -6.66 -14.34
N MET A 63 6.78 -7.35 -14.23
CA MET A 63 7.87 -6.94 -13.34
C MET A 63 8.51 -5.62 -13.77
N ILE A 64 8.64 -5.36 -15.06
CA ILE A 64 9.20 -4.08 -15.55
C ILE A 64 8.20 -2.94 -15.28
N SER A 65 6.90 -3.16 -15.55
CA SER A 65 5.84 -2.21 -15.19
C SER A 65 5.78 -1.92 -13.69
N ALA A 66 5.95 -2.95 -12.86
CA ALA A 66 6.00 -2.81 -11.41
C ALA A 66 7.17 -1.92 -10.96
N LYS A 67 8.35 -2.06 -11.57
CA LYS A 67 9.49 -1.17 -11.31
C LYS A 67 9.17 0.27 -11.72
N ALA A 68 8.55 0.48 -12.88
CA ALA A 68 8.14 1.82 -13.33
C ALA A 68 7.13 2.46 -12.37
N MET A 69 6.14 1.69 -11.91
CA MET A 69 5.19 2.11 -10.88
C MET A 69 5.90 2.51 -9.57
N GLN A 70 6.82 1.68 -9.06
CA GLN A 70 7.57 1.96 -7.84
C GLN A 70 8.44 3.23 -7.98
N THR A 71 9.08 3.45 -9.12
CA THR A 71 9.82 4.69 -9.40
C THR A 71 8.91 5.91 -9.35
N GLY A 72 7.72 5.83 -9.96
CA GLY A 72 6.73 6.90 -9.91
C GLY A 72 6.26 7.21 -8.48
N LEU A 73 5.96 6.17 -7.68
CA LEU A 73 5.55 6.34 -6.28
C LEU A 73 6.63 7.06 -5.45
N LYS A 74 7.91 6.67 -5.61
CA LYS A 74 9.03 7.31 -4.89
C LYS A 74 9.15 8.80 -5.20
N LEU A 75 8.85 9.22 -6.43
CA LEU A 75 8.94 10.63 -6.83
C LEU A 75 7.81 11.48 -6.25
N ILE A 76 6.64 10.88 -6.01
CA ILE A 76 5.48 11.61 -5.45
C ILE A 76 5.41 11.53 -3.91
N GLU A 77 6.10 10.60 -3.27
CA GLU A 77 6.11 10.43 -1.80
C GLU A 77 6.41 11.72 -1.04
N PRO A 78 7.48 12.49 -1.36
CA PRO A 78 7.77 13.74 -0.65
C PRO A 78 6.66 14.79 -0.75
N LEU A 79 5.88 14.76 -1.83
CA LEU A 79 4.82 15.74 -2.10
C LEU A 79 3.54 15.43 -1.35
N LEU A 80 3.38 14.17 -0.92
CA LEU A 80 2.23 13.70 -0.15
C LEU A 80 2.44 13.87 1.35
N ILE A 81 3.71 13.85 1.79
CA ILE A 81 4.05 13.88 3.22
C ILE A 81 3.93 15.29 3.83
N GLY A 82 3.98 16.36 3.02
CA GLY A 82 3.84 17.75 3.51
C GLY A 82 4.94 18.17 4.50
N GLU A 83 4.86 19.40 5.02
CA GLU A 83 5.75 19.87 6.10
C GLU A 83 5.22 19.39 7.47
N GLN A 84 6.09 18.69 8.20
CA GLN A 84 5.93 18.12 9.55
C GLN A 84 4.65 18.46 10.33
N HIS A 85 3.71 17.50 10.36
CA HIS A 85 2.61 17.50 11.31
C HIS A 85 3.00 16.80 12.62
N LYS A 86 2.32 17.17 13.72
CA LYS A 86 2.37 16.42 14.99
C LYS A 86 1.95 14.97 14.73
N SER A 87 2.67 14.03 15.34
CA SER A 87 2.44 12.59 15.19
C SER A 87 0.98 12.22 15.51
N ALA A 88 0.26 11.70 14.52
CA ALA A 88 -1.10 11.16 14.65
C ALA A 88 -1.10 9.80 15.37
N GLY A 89 0.08 9.18 15.51
CA GLY A 89 0.27 7.87 16.14
C GLY A 89 1.28 7.01 15.39
N LEU A 90 1.61 5.85 15.95
CA LEU A 90 2.62 4.93 15.42
C LEU A 90 2.00 3.62 14.93
N ILE A 91 2.06 3.34 13.63
CA ILE A 91 1.48 2.16 12.96
C ILE A 91 2.57 1.17 12.57
N VAL A 92 2.34 -0.13 12.81
CA VAL A 92 3.14 -1.20 12.22
C VAL A 92 2.44 -1.72 10.98
N ILE A 93 3.13 -1.76 9.83
CA ILE A 93 2.57 -2.25 8.56
C ILE A 93 3.44 -3.36 7.97
N GLY A 94 2.83 -4.34 7.32
CA GLY A 94 3.57 -5.39 6.61
C GLY A 94 2.71 -6.19 5.64
N THR A 95 3.35 -6.77 4.62
CA THR A 95 2.70 -7.78 3.77
C THR A 95 2.89 -9.14 4.44
N VAL A 96 1.79 -9.87 4.63
CA VAL A 96 1.78 -11.10 5.43
C VAL A 96 2.64 -12.21 4.81
N LYS A 97 3.01 -13.19 5.64
CA LYS A 97 3.81 -14.35 5.27
C LYS A 97 3.32 -15.02 3.97
N GLY A 98 4.28 -15.39 3.14
CA GLY A 98 4.09 -16.01 1.84
C GLY A 98 3.74 -15.03 0.72
N ASP A 99 3.69 -13.72 0.99
CA ASP A 99 3.31 -12.70 0.03
C ASP A 99 4.41 -11.65 -0.15
N LEU A 100 4.79 -11.43 -1.40
CA LEU A 100 5.91 -10.58 -1.80
C LEU A 100 5.46 -9.23 -2.37
N HIS A 101 4.16 -8.97 -2.44
CA HIS A 101 3.63 -7.77 -3.06
C HIS A 101 3.69 -6.58 -2.09
N ASP A 102 4.31 -5.48 -2.53
CA ASP A 102 4.56 -4.31 -1.69
C ASP A 102 3.98 -3.00 -2.24
N ILE A 103 3.61 -2.91 -3.53
CA ILE A 103 3.16 -1.65 -4.15
C ILE A 103 1.98 -1.05 -3.39
N GLY A 104 0.94 -1.84 -3.11
CA GLY A 104 -0.24 -1.38 -2.36
C GLY A 104 0.11 -0.98 -0.92
N LYS A 105 0.92 -1.81 -0.23
CA LYS A 105 1.42 -1.52 1.11
C LYS A 105 2.20 -0.21 1.18
N ASN A 106 3.12 0.01 0.24
CA ASN A 106 3.98 1.19 0.17
C ASN A 106 3.14 2.45 -0.10
N LEU A 107 2.13 2.35 -0.96
CA LEU A 107 1.19 3.43 -1.20
C LEU A 107 0.40 3.78 0.08
N VAL A 108 -0.12 2.77 0.79
CA VAL A 108 -0.81 2.98 2.08
C VAL A 108 0.14 3.62 3.11
N SER A 109 1.36 3.11 3.24
CA SER A 109 2.41 3.65 4.12
C SER A 109 2.68 5.13 3.82
N MET A 110 2.85 5.48 2.54
CA MET A 110 3.04 6.86 2.08
C MET A 110 1.85 7.77 2.41
N MET A 111 0.62 7.31 2.16
CA MET A 111 -0.60 8.07 2.49
C MET A 111 -0.74 8.31 3.99
N LEU A 112 -0.47 7.28 4.80
CA LEU A 112 -0.53 7.38 6.27
C LEU A 112 0.53 8.34 6.82
N LYS A 113 1.75 8.32 6.28
CA LYS A 113 2.78 9.33 6.61
C LYS A 113 2.29 10.74 6.30
N GLY A 114 1.65 10.96 5.15
CA GLY A 114 1.05 12.25 4.79
C GLY A 114 -0.10 12.68 5.69
N ALA A 115 -0.79 11.72 6.32
CA ALA A 115 -1.78 11.99 7.36
C ALA A 115 -1.17 12.24 8.75
N GLY A 116 0.16 12.22 8.87
CA GLY A 116 0.88 12.49 10.12
C GLY A 116 1.20 11.25 10.97
N PHE A 117 0.97 10.03 10.47
CA PHE A 117 1.36 8.82 11.20
C PHE A 117 2.85 8.52 11.06
N GLU A 118 3.46 8.04 12.14
CA GLU A 118 4.74 7.35 12.09
C GLU A 118 4.51 5.90 11.65
N ILE A 119 5.30 5.43 10.68
CA ILE A 119 5.15 4.09 10.10
C ILE A 119 6.38 3.24 10.37
N ILE A 120 6.16 2.06 10.92
CA ILE A 120 7.14 0.98 10.98
C ILE A 120 6.75 -0.07 9.95
N ASP A 121 7.45 -0.05 8.82
CA ASP A 121 7.25 -1.01 7.75
C ASP A 121 8.12 -2.25 7.98
N LEU A 122 7.48 -3.39 8.19
CA LEU A 122 8.13 -4.70 8.35
C LEU A 122 8.51 -5.33 7.01
N GLY A 123 8.10 -4.72 5.89
CA GLY A 123 8.37 -5.21 4.55
C GLY A 123 7.36 -6.26 4.10
N ILE A 124 7.86 -7.29 3.44
CA ILE A 124 7.10 -8.38 2.83
C ILE A 124 7.43 -9.72 3.48
N ASP A 125 6.61 -10.74 3.23
CA ASP A 125 6.79 -12.07 3.82
C ASP A 125 6.86 -12.05 5.36
N VAL A 126 6.05 -11.22 6.00
CA VAL A 126 6.15 -10.96 7.44
C VAL A 126 5.41 -12.01 8.23
N SER A 127 6.12 -12.69 9.13
CA SER A 127 5.53 -13.71 10.01
C SER A 127 4.63 -13.07 11.08
N PRO A 128 3.58 -13.77 11.56
CA PRO A 128 2.80 -13.33 12.71
C PRO A 128 3.67 -12.90 13.89
N GLU A 129 4.66 -13.71 14.25
CA GLU A 129 5.56 -13.47 15.38
C GLU A 129 6.35 -12.16 15.22
N SER A 130 6.67 -11.78 13.98
CA SER A 130 7.38 -10.54 13.67
C SER A 130 6.51 -9.31 13.92
N PHE A 131 5.20 -9.39 13.60
CA PHE A 131 4.22 -8.36 13.97
C PHE A 131 4.12 -8.23 15.49
N ILE A 132 3.97 -9.35 16.21
CA ILE A 132 3.87 -9.34 17.67
C ILE A 132 5.11 -8.71 18.30
N ALA A 133 6.30 -9.16 17.90
CA ALA A 133 7.55 -8.65 18.44
C ALA A 133 7.69 -7.14 18.22
N LYS A 134 7.28 -6.65 17.05
CA LYS A 134 7.35 -5.21 16.76
C LYS A 134 6.33 -4.41 17.55
N VAL A 135 5.09 -4.88 17.65
CA VAL A 135 4.04 -4.22 18.46
C VAL A 135 4.47 -4.18 19.92
N ASP A 136 5.03 -5.26 20.46
CA ASP A 136 5.47 -5.29 21.85
C ASP A 136 6.65 -4.35 22.11
N GLN A 137 7.61 -4.25 21.17
CA GLN A 137 8.75 -3.34 21.27
C GLN A 137 8.33 -1.86 21.20
N THR A 138 7.38 -1.54 20.34
CA THR A 138 7.10 -0.14 19.93
C THR A 138 5.85 0.43 20.56
N LYS A 139 4.99 -0.43 21.11
CA LYS A 139 3.67 -0.09 21.64
C LYS A 139 2.79 0.61 20.60
N ALA A 140 2.97 0.27 19.33
CA ALA A 140 2.09 0.70 18.24
C ALA A 140 0.64 0.30 18.55
N LYS A 141 -0.30 1.21 18.26
CA LYS A 141 -1.73 1.00 18.53
C LYS A 141 -2.49 0.37 17.36
N VAL A 142 -1.92 0.40 16.15
CA VAL A 142 -2.50 -0.25 14.98
C VAL A 142 -1.47 -1.11 14.26
N VAL A 143 -1.92 -2.30 13.84
CA VAL A 143 -1.26 -3.16 12.88
C VAL A 143 -2.04 -3.14 11.56
N ALA A 144 -1.38 -2.77 10.48
CA ALA A 144 -1.91 -2.82 9.13
C ALA A 144 -1.31 -4.01 8.36
N MET A 145 -2.16 -4.87 7.81
CA MET A 145 -1.73 -6.05 7.05
C MET A 145 -2.18 -5.97 5.58
N SER A 146 -1.26 -6.30 4.68
CA SER A 146 -1.51 -6.38 3.24
C SER A 146 -1.41 -7.84 2.74
N ALA A 147 -2.31 -8.23 1.83
CA ALA A 147 -2.22 -9.47 1.06
C ALA A 147 -2.74 -9.25 -0.36
N LEU A 148 -2.02 -9.74 -1.38
CA LEU A 148 -2.46 -9.70 -2.78
C LEU A 148 -2.83 -11.08 -3.32
N ILE A 149 -2.39 -12.17 -2.68
CA ILE A 149 -2.73 -13.53 -3.11
C ILE A 149 -3.62 -14.24 -2.08
N THR A 150 -4.58 -15.03 -2.54
CA THR A 150 -5.56 -15.68 -1.66
C THR A 150 -4.94 -16.69 -0.70
N THR A 151 -3.83 -17.31 -1.10
CA THR A 151 -3.10 -18.28 -0.27
C THR A 151 -2.37 -17.65 0.91
N SER A 152 -2.09 -16.34 0.88
CA SER A 152 -1.44 -15.62 1.98
C SER A 152 -2.46 -15.04 2.97
N MET A 153 -3.70 -14.81 2.55
CA MET A 153 -4.78 -14.26 3.40
C MET A 153 -4.96 -14.98 4.75
N PRO A 154 -4.88 -16.32 4.87
CA PRO A 154 -4.99 -16.99 6.18
C PRO A 154 -3.95 -16.54 7.21
N PHE A 155 -2.80 -15.99 6.80
CA PHE A 155 -1.82 -15.44 7.74
C PHE A 155 -2.28 -14.16 8.42
N MET A 156 -3.23 -13.40 7.84
CA MET A 156 -3.89 -12.29 8.55
C MET A 156 -4.65 -12.79 9.77
N SER A 157 -5.44 -13.85 9.61
CA SER A 157 -6.18 -14.49 10.70
C SER A 157 -5.23 -15.01 11.79
N LYS A 158 -4.14 -15.67 11.41
CA LYS A 158 -3.12 -16.15 12.36
C LYS A 158 -2.49 -15.02 13.16
N THR A 159 -2.14 -13.91 12.50
CA THR A 159 -1.60 -12.72 13.18
C THR A 159 -2.62 -12.13 14.16
N ILE A 160 -3.88 -11.94 13.75
CA ILE A 160 -4.93 -11.41 14.62
C ILE A 160 -5.16 -12.33 15.83
N ALA A 161 -5.24 -13.64 15.61
CA ALA A 161 -5.40 -14.62 16.68
C ALA A 161 -4.24 -14.55 17.68
N LEU A 162 -3.00 -14.45 17.20
CA LEU A 162 -1.82 -14.38 18.04
C LEU A 162 -1.71 -13.05 18.81
N LEU A 163 -2.09 -11.92 18.20
CA LEU A 163 -2.19 -10.62 18.90
C LEU A 163 -3.19 -10.69 20.06
N LYS A 164 -4.35 -11.33 19.83
CA LYS A 164 -5.39 -11.55 20.85
C LYS A 164 -4.91 -12.50 21.96
N GLU A 165 -4.26 -13.62 21.60
CA GLU A 165 -3.70 -14.59 22.54
C GLU A 165 -2.67 -13.94 23.48
N LYS A 166 -1.82 -13.04 22.95
CA LYS A 166 -0.84 -12.28 23.73
C LYS A 166 -1.45 -11.12 24.53
N GLY A 167 -2.75 -10.86 24.39
CA GLY A 167 -3.43 -9.77 25.07
C GLY A 167 -2.91 -8.38 24.71
N LEU A 168 -2.35 -8.22 23.50
CA LEU A 168 -1.82 -6.93 23.07
C LEU A 168 -2.97 -5.97 22.74
N PRO A 169 -3.06 -4.78 23.36
CA PRO A 169 -4.16 -3.84 23.16
C PRO A 169 -3.94 -3.04 21.86
N VAL A 170 -4.00 -3.73 20.72
CA VAL A 170 -3.72 -3.19 19.39
C VAL A 170 -4.93 -3.42 18.47
N LYS A 171 -5.22 -2.44 17.64
CA LYS A 171 -6.23 -2.50 16.59
C LYS A 171 -5.63 -3.05 15.30
N THR A 172 -6.43 -3.76 14.53
CA THR A 172 -5.99 -4.41 13.30
C THR A 172 -6.78 -3.89 12.11
N MET A 173 -6.08 -3.47 11.07
CA MET A 173 -6.69 -3.14 9.78
C MET A 173 -6.10 -4.01 8.68
N VAL A 174 -6.95 -4.43 7.74
CA VAL A 174 -6.55 -5.31 6.64
C VAL A 174 -6.92 -4.70 5.29
N GLY A 175 -6.11 -5.02 4.28
CA GLY A 175 -6.35 -4.57 2.91
C GLY A 175 -5.57 -5.39 1.88
N GLY A 176 -5.78 -5.03 0.62
CA GLY A 176 -5.20 -5.70 -0.55
C GLY A 176 -6.28 -6.22 -1.50
N ALA A 177 -5.89 -6.48 -2.75
CA ALA A 177 -6.85 -6.71 -3.84
C ALA A 177 -7.86 -7.85 -3.62
N PRO A 178 -7.51 -9.02 -3.06
CA PRO A 178 -8.47 -10.09 -2.80
C PRO A 178 -9.21 -9.93 -1.45
N VAL A 179 -8.81 -8.97 -0.61
CA VAL A 179 -9.39 -8.77 0.72
C VAL A 179 -10.71 -8.03 0.59
N THR A 180 -11.72 -8.49 1.33
CA THR A 180 -13.06 -7.92 1.37
C THR A 180 -13.46 -7.57 2.80
N GLN A 181 -14.47 -6.71 2.94
CA GLN A 181 -15.10 -6.42 4.24
C GLN A 181 -15.56 -7.72 4.94
N GLN A 182 -16.21 -8.62 4.21
CA GLN A 182 -16.69 -9.90 4.73
C GLN A 182 -15.54 -10.75 5.30
N PHE A 183 -14.42 -10.84 4.58
CA PHE A 183 -13.25 -11.58 5.07
C PHE A 183 -12.66 -10.93 6.32
N ALA A 184 -12.59 -9.60 6.38
CA ALA A 184 -12.08 -8.87 7.54
C ALA A 184 -12.92 -9.14 8.80
N GLU A 185 -14.26 -9.16 8.66
CA GLU A 185 -15.18 -9.51 9.73
C GLU A 185 -15.02 -10.96 10.18
N GLU A 186 -14.88 -11.90 9.24
CA GLU A 186 -14.71 -13.33 9.51
C GLU A 186 -13.45 -13.62 10.35
N ILE A 187 -12.34 -12.96 10.04
CA ILE A 187 -11.08 -13.12 10.80
C ILE A 187 -11.03 -12.26 12.07
N GLY A 188 -12.05 -11.42 12.29
CA GLY A 188 -12.17 -10.53 13.44
C GLY A 188 -11.14 -9.41 13.46
N ALA A 189 -10.84 -8.82 12.29
CA ALA A 189 -10.09 -7.57 12.18
C ALA A 189 -10.95 -6.38 12.65
N ASP A 190 -10.32 -5.32 13.15
CA ASP A 190 -11.03 -4.11 13.61
C ASP A 190 -11.46 -3.21 12.43
N GLY A 191 -10.88 -3.38 11.25
CA GLY A 191 -11.29 -2.63 10.07
C GLY A 191 -10.73 -3.13 8.74
N TYR A 192 -11.37 -2.69 7.66
CA TYR A 192 -10.99 -2.97 6.29
C TYR A 192 -10.97 -1.70 5.45
N ALA A 193 -9.96 -1.58 4.58
CA ALA A 193 -9.90 -0.52 3.59
C ALA A 193 -9.71 -1.09 2.18
N ALA A 194 -10.59 -0.66 1.26
CA ALA A 194 -10.56 -1.09 -0.14
C ALA A 194 -9.45 -0.41 -0.96
N ASP A 195 -8.95 0.74 -0.49
CA ASP A 195 -7.92 1.52 -1.16
C ASP A 195 -7.10 2.34 -0.15
N ALA A 196 -6.04 2.98 -0.65
CA ALA A 196 -5.10 3.71 0.18
C ALA A 196 -5.68 4.99 0.80
N ALA A 197 -6.65 5.64 0.14
CA ALA A 197 -7.28 6.83 0.69
C ALA A 197 -8.17 6.44 1.89
N ARG A 198 -9.02 5.41 1.72
CA ARG A 198 -9.86 4.88 2.81
C ARG A 198 -9.05 4.30 3.96
N SER A 199 -7.81 3.85 3.70
CA SER A 199 -6.90 3.37 4.73
C SER A 199 -6.50 4.47 5.71
N VAL A 200 -6.37 5.71 5.23
CA VAL A 200 -6.10 6.88 6.08
C VAL A 200 -7.27 7.17 7.00
N ASP A 201 -8.49 7.23 6.44
CA ASP A 201 -9.71 7.50 7.22
C ASP A 201 -9.91 6.45 8.31
N LEU A 202 -9.73 5.17 7.96
CA LEU A 202 -9.83 4.07 8.90
C LEU A 202 -8.76 4.13 9.99
N ALA A 203 -7.51 4.44 9.64
CA ALA A 203 -6.45 4.58 10.64
C ALA A 203 -6.77 5.72 11.62
N LEU A 204 -7.25 6.86 11.14
CA LEU A 204 -7.67 7.98 12.00
C LEU A 204 -8.84 7.60 12.91
N GLU A 205 -9.74 6.71 12.48
CA GLU A 205 -10.79 6.17 13.33
C GLU A 205 -10.25 5.23 14.42
N LEU A 206 -9.37 4.31 14.05
CA LEU A 206 -8.81 3.30 14.96
C LEU A 206 -7.83 3.88 16.01
N TYR A 207 -7.26 5.07 15.77
CA TYR A 207 -6.36 5.74 16.72
C TYR A 207 -7.05 6.60 17.77
N LYS A 208 -8.34 6.88 17.62
CA LYS A 208 -9.13 7.62 18.62
C LYS A 208 -9.32 6.78 19.88
#